data_AF-A0A2D1WB97-F1
#
_entry.id   AF-A0A2D1WB97-F1
#
_cell.length_a   1.000
_cell.length_b   1.000
_cell.length_c   1.000
_cell.angle_alpha   90.00
_cell.angle_beta   90.00
_cell.angle_gamma   90.00
#
_symmetry.space_group_name_H-M   'P 1'
#
loop_
_entity.id
_entity.type
_entity.pdbx_description
1 polymer ?
#
loop_
_entity_poly.entity_id
_entity_poly.type
_entity_poly.pdbx_seq_one_letter_code
_entity_poly.pdbx_strand_id
1 'polypeptide(L)' 'RYVFEECPGVMGNRAVHGKVTRVCEDCYNVFRDTDVLAGCRKGCFSSEMFKLCLLAMERVEEFPDFKRWIGILNAGR' A
#
# COMPACT_ATOMS: atom_id res chain seq x y z
N ARG A 1 -3.20 8.44 14.54
CA ARG A 1 -4.18 7.58 13.83
C ARG A 1 -3.76 6.14 14.07
N TYR A 2 -4.57 5.35 14.77
CA TYR A 2 -4.18 3.99 15.16
C TYR A 2 -4.16 3.12 13.89
N VAL A 3 -2.95 2.79 13.41
CA VAL A 3 -2.70 1.99 12.18
C VAL A 3 -3.47 0.65 12.18
N PHE A 4 -3.80 0.13 13.36
CA PHE A 4 -4.55 -1.10 13.56
C PHE A 4 -6.01 -1.05 13.08
N GLU A 5 -6.69 0.11 13.20
CA GLU A 5 -8.09 0.25 12.75
C GLU A 5 -8.17 0.26 11.22
N GLU A 6 -7.13 0.73 10.55
CA GLU A 6 -7.10 0.80 9.10
C GLU A 6 -6.61 -0.49 8.46
N CYS A 7 -5.65 -1.15 9.11
CA CYS A 7 -5.03 -2.40 8.68
C CYS A 7 -4.98 -3.43 9.82
N PRO A 8 -6.03 -4.27 10.00
CA PRO A 8 -6.13 -5.21 11.13
C PRO A 8 -4.95 -6.19 11.25
N GLY A 9 -4.42 -6.66 10.11
CA GLY A 9 -3.33 -7.63 10.04
C GLY A 9 -1.93 -7.09 10.34
N VAL A 10 -1.76 -5.79 10.60
CA VAL A 10 -0.42 -5.15 10.71
C VAL A 10 0.40 -5.66 11.87
N MET A 11 -0.21 -5.95 13.02
CA MET A 11 0.55 -6.36 14.22
C MET A 11 1.39 -7.63 13.97
N GLY A 12 0.82 -8.62 13.29
CA GLY A 12 1.54 -9.85 12.91
C GLY A 12 2.36 -9.72 11.62
N ASN A 13 2.14 -8.69 10.82
CA ASN A 13 2.69 -8.57 9.46
C ASN A 13 3.40 -7.22 9.22
N ARG A 14 4.11 -6.69 10.23
CA ARG A 14 4.79 -5.38 10.15
C ARG A 14 5.78 -5.29 8.99
N ALA A 15 6.51 -6.36 8.69
CA ALA A 15 7.43 -6.40 7.56
C ALA A 15 6.69 -6.27 6.22
N VAL A 16 5.53 -6.92 6.09
CA VAL A 16 4.68 -6.82 4.90
C VAL A 16 4.12 -5.41 4.76
N HIS A 17 3.63 -4.83 5.86
CA HIS A 17 3.19 -3.44 5.90
C HIS A 17 4.29 -2.45 5.45
N GLY A 18 5.53 -2.67 5.89
CA GLY A 18 6.67 -1.87 5.44
C GLY A 18 6.89 -1.93 3.92
N LYS A 19 6.74 -3.11 3.30
CA LYS A 19 6.90 -3.28 1.84
C LYS A 19 5.86 -2.49 1.04
N VAL A 20 4.57 -2.60 1.41
CA VAL A 20 3.51 -1.84 0.72
C VAL A 20 3.60 -0.33 1.02
N THR A 21 4.07 0.05 2.21
CA THR A 21 4.28 1.47 2.56
C THR A 21 5.33 2.11 1.67
N ARG A 22 6.44 1.41 1.39
CA ARG A 22 7.52 1.90 0.52
C ARG A 22 7.05 2.16 -0.91
N VAL A 23 6.16 1.32 -1.46
CA VAL A 23 5.56 1.57 -2.78
C VAL A 23 4.91 2.95 -2.84
N CYS A 24 4.16 3.33 -1.80
CA CYS A 24 3.54 4.65 -1.74
C CYS A 24 4.55 5.79 -1.53
N GLU A 25 5.63 5.56 -0.79
CA GLU A 25 6.68 6.56 -0.57
C GLU A 25 7.51 6.80 -1.83
N ASP A 26 7.88 5.74 -2.54
CA ASP A 26 8.60 5.81 -3.81
C ASP A 26 7.74 6.52 -4.87
N CYS A 27 6.46 6.16 -4.95
CA CYS A 27 5.50 6.81 -5.83
C CYS A 27 5.31 8.30 -5.49
N TYR A 28 5.19 8.64 -4.20
CA TYR A 28 5.18 10.03 -3.75
C TYR A 28 6.45 10.77 -4.18
N ASN A 29 7.62 10.15 -4.10
CA ASN A 29 8.88 10.79 -4.51
C ASN A 29 8.93 11.08 -6.02
N VAL A 30 8.24 10.28 -6.85
CA VAL A 30 8.09 10.52 -8.29
C VAL A 30 7.19 11.72 -8.57
N PHE A 31 5.99 11.75 -7.97
CA PHE A 31 4.99 12.79 -8.26
C PHE A 31 5.15 14.08 -7.42
N ARG A 32 5.77 13.97 -6.25
CA ARG A 32 5.89 15.01 -5.21
C ARG A 32 4.54 15.59 -4.78
N ASP A 33 3.51 14.74 -4.74
CA ASP A 33 2.13 15.11 -4.42
C ASP A 33 1.61 14.32 -3.21
N THR A 34 1.21 15.04 -2.15
CA THR A 34 0.70 14.44 -0.91
C THR A 34 -0.61 13.68 -1.10
N ASP A 35 -1.42 14.03 -2.11
CA ASP A 35 -2.66 13.32 -2.42
C ASP A 35 -2.40 11.94 -3.00
N VAL A 36 -1.28 11.76 -3.70
CA VAL A 36 -0.80 10.44 -4.15
C VAL A 36 -0.45 9.56 -2.95
N LEU A 37 0.27 10.11 -1.95
CA LEU A 37 0.63 9.37 -0.74
C LEU A 37 -0.61 8.96 0.06
N ALA A 38 -1.53 9.90 0.29
CA ALA A 38 -2.76 9.65 1.03
C ALA A 38 -3.68 8.67 0.28
N GLY A 39 -3.84 8.85 -1.03
CA GLY A 39 -4.63 7.97 -1.90
C GLY A 39 -4.06 6.55 -1.95
N CYS A 40 -2.75 6.40 -2.05
CA CYS A 40 -2.08 5.11 -2.11
C CYS A 40 -2.24 4.29 -0.81
N ARG A 41 -2.20 4.94 0.36
CA ARG A 41 -2.38 4.27 1.67
C ARG A 41 -3.85 4.00 2.02
N LYS A 42 -4.80 4.65 1.32
CA LYS A 42 -6.24 4.56 1.60
C LYS A 42 -6.74 3.12 1.59
N GLY A 43 -7.60 2.79 2.57
CA GLY A 43 -8.20 1.46 2.67
C GLY A 43 -7.20 0.36 3.00
N CYS A 44 -6.07 0.69 3.64
CA CYS A 44 -4.95 -0.24 3.81
C CYS A 44 -4.44 -0.75 2.47
N PHE A 45 -4.04 0.19 1.61
CA PHE A 45 -3.42 -0.08 0.30
C PHE A 45 -4.34 -0.78 -0.72
N SER A 46 -5.63 -0.94 -0.43
CA SER A 46 -6.61 -1.55 -1.34
C SER A 46 -7.14 -0.57 -2.40
N SER A 47 -6.59 0.64 -2.47
CA SER A 47 -7.02 1.68 -3.40
C SER A 47 -6.51 1.44 -4.81
N GLU A 48 -7.21 2.00 -5.80
CA GLU A 48 -6.73 1.99 -7.19
C GLU A 48 -5.42 2.77 -7.34
N MET A 49 -5.22 3.80 -6.51
CA MET A 49 -3.99 4.60 -6.48
C MET A 49 -2.75 3.74 -6.22
N PHE A 50 -2.84 2.69 -5.40
CA PHE A 50 -1.73 1.77 -5.18
C PHE A 50 -1.30 1.06 -6.48
N LYS A 51 -2.27 0.61 -7.28
CA LYS A 51 -2.00 -0.01 -8.58
C LYS A 51 -1.44 1.00 -9.58
N LEU A 52 -1.97 2.23 -9.59
CA LEU A 52 -1.45 3.32 -10.44
C LEU A 52 0.00 3.66 -10.07
N CYS A 53 0.35 3.65 -8.79
CA CYS A 53 1.72 3.83 -8.34
C CYS A 53 2.67 2.75 -8.88
N LEU A 54 2.27 1.48 -8.84
CA LEU A 54 3.07 0.41 -9.45
C LEU A 54 3.19 0.58 -10.96
N LEU A 55 2.14 1.03 -11.65
CA LEU A 55 2.20 1.31 -13.08
C LEU A 55 3.16 2.45 -13.40
N ALA A 56 3.08 3.57 -12.66
CA ALA A 56 3.93 4.75 -12.85
C ALA A 56 5.42 4.47 -12.59
N MET A 57 5.72 3.47 -11.75
CA MET A 57 7.08 3.03 -11.46
C MET A 57 7.52 1.82 -12.31
N GLU A 58 6.73 1.43 -13.33
CA GLU A 58 7.02 0.28 -14.20
C GLU A 58 7.14 -1.07 -13.46
N ARG A 59 6.42 -1.22 -12.34
CA ARG A 59 6.43 -2.40 -11.45
C ARG A 59 5.08 -3.11 -11.39
N VAL A 60 4.23 -2.93 -12.40
CA VAL A 60 2.87 -3.49 -12.43
C VAL A 60 2.85 -5.02 -12.38
N GLU A 61 3.92 -5.68 -12.83
CA GLU A 61 4.06 -7.13 -12.79
C GLU A 61 4.11 -7.70 -11.37
N GLU A 62 4.57 -6.91 -10.39
CA GLU A 62 4.61 -7.29 -8.97
C GLU A 62 3.23 -7.18 -8.29
N PHE A 63 2.23 -6.61 -8.97
CA PHE A 63 0.90 -6.37 -8.39
C PHE A 63 0.22 -7.63 -7.81
N PRO A 64 0.32 -8.84 -8.41
CA PRO A 64 -0.26 -10.05 -7.81
C PRO A 64 0.30 -10.37 -6.42
N ASP A 65 1.61 -10.18 -6.21
CA ASP A 65 2.27 -10.42 -4.92
C ASP A 65 1.85 -9.36 -3.89
N PHE A 66 1.85 -8.10 -4.30
CA PHE A 66 1.36 -7.02 -3.46
C PHE A 66 -0.12 -7.20 -3.11
N LYS A 67 -0.95 -7.64 -4.05
CA LYS A 67 -2.38 -7.91 -3.81
C LYS A 67 -2.57 -8.99 -2.74
N ARG A 68 -1.74 -10.04 -2.75
CA ARG A 68 -1.74 -11.08 -1.70
C ARG A 68 -1.35 -10.48 -0.34
N TRP A 69 -0.31 -9.68 -0.29
CA TRP A 69 0.15 -9.00 0.93
C TRP A 69 -0.89 -8.04 1.50
N ILE A 70 -1.53 -7.25 0.64
CA ILE A 70 -2.63 -6.36 1.00
C ILE A 70 -3.79 -7.17 1.58
N GLY A 71 -4.11 -8.33 1.00
CA GLY A 71 -5.11 -9.25 1.54
C GLY A 71 -4.77 -9.73 2.96
N ILE A 72 -3.51 -10.07 3.23
CA ILE A 72 -3.04 -10.45 4.58
C ILE A 72 -3.21 -9.30 5.57
N LEU A 73 -2.86 -8.07 5.17
CA LEU A 73 -2.98 -6.89 6.02
C LEU A 73 -4.43 -6.50 6.31
N ASN A 74 -5.34 -6.83 5.41
CA ASN A 74 -6.78 -6.61 5.56
C ASN A 74 -7.53 -7.81 6.17
N ALA A 75 -6.85 -8.92 6.47
CA ALA A 75 -7.48 -10.09 7.06
C ALA A 75 -8.08 -9.74 8.44
N GLY A 76 -9.37 -10.00 8.63
CA GLY A 76 -10.11 -9.62 9.84
C GLY A 76 -10.87 -8.29 9.74
N ARG A 77 -10.91 -7.67 8.55
CA ARG A 77 -11.84 -6.59 8.21
C ARG A 77 -13.19 -7.14 7.75
#